data_AF-A0A8T5VEZ3-F1
#
_entry.id   AF-A0A8T5VEZ3-F1
#
_cell.length_a   1.000
_cell.length_b   1.000
_cell.length_c   1.000
_cell.angle_alpha   90.00
_cell.angle_beta   90.00
_cell.angle_gamma   90.00
#
_symmetry.space_group_name_H-M   'P 1'
#
loop_
_entity.id
_entity.type
_entity.pdbx_description
1 polymer ?
#
loop_
_entity_poly.entity_id
_entity_poly.type
_entity_poly.pdbx_seq_one_letter_code
_entity_poly.pdbx_strand_id
1 'polypeptide(L)'
;MFSTLEGAKKFAKNLKSLFDDSGIIFPLNRCQKAAAIAGGFRDWHDLSRSLAGSDRPVDPGAFRRRLIAFLPQPCWIPALFWLDEGKLETTGGDGLSHNYYRAVVPYVLSSSVIHRSRSALLRPGSGPGQRLRESMVVSLLLGGKGSKKLIPQLEPDTLAFVVSGDTASLFGVDAEHPRFEKDFAALVAAGIFECEDGILRVLPADKDEVAAHAARGFTDRAQYFAGVGGDEAIEALAVALSAAGVEQATHVAEAIVGEVSETHVIPSAPILELLSKLAEDGQLVAVARAWRVFAMIHPKSAKLVHDSVPAKILSLYLARNRGIDVDRTVGWMSTKSEWAEAVKAALNDPARFKKTVDEMADAIAVTG
;
A
#
# COMPACT_ATOMS: atom_id res chain seq x y z
N MET A 1 -9.49 13.37 12.57
CA MET A 1 -8.93 12.76 13.82
C MET A 1 -9.96 12.90 14.94
N PHE A 2 -9.65 12.42 16.15
CA PHE A 2 -10.53 12.51 17.31
C PHE A 2 -9.79 13.03 18.55
N SER A 3 -10.51 13.69 19.46
CA SER A 3 -10.04 14.09 20.79
C SER A 3 -10.80 13.40 21.93
N THR A 4 -11.93 12.75 21.61
CA THR A 4 -12.88 12.15 22.57
C THR A 4 -13.06 10.65 22.32
N LEU A 5 -13.57 9.91 23.31
CA LEU A 5 -13.91 8.50 23.17
C LEU A 5 -14.97 8.25 22.10
N GLU A 6 -16.01 9.10 22.03
CA GLU A 6 -17.04 9.00 21.00
C GLU A 6 -16.49 9.30 19.61
N GLY A 7 -15.57 10.27 19.50
CA GLY A 7 -14.82 10.54 18.28
C GLY A 7 -13.99 9.32 17.83
N ALA A 8 -13.32 8.63 18.76
CA ALA A 8 -12.56 7.41 18.47
C ALA A 8 -13.45 6.27 17.97
N LYS A 9 -14.61 6.06 18.61
CA LYS A 9 -15.62 5.08 18.16
C LYS A 9 -16.13 5.40 16.77
N LYS A 10 -16.48 6.66 16.50
CA LYS A 10 -16.93 7.12 15.19
C LYS A 10 -15.85 6.92 14.13
N PHE A 11 -14.59 7.25 14.44
CA PHE A 11 -13.45 7.03 13.55
C PHE A 11 -13.30 5.54 13.19
N ALA A 12 -13.31 4.64 14.18
CA ALA A 12 -13.18 3.20 13.94
C ALA A 12 -14.34 2.63 13.10
N LYS A 13 -15.57 3.11 13.30
CA LYS A 13 -16.73 2.73 12.48
C LYS A 13 -16.61 3.24 11.04
N ASN A 14 -16.20 4.50 10.85
CA ASN A 14 -15.98 5.05 9.51
C ASN A 14 -14.87 4.31 8.78
N LEU A 15 -13.78 3.96 9.47
CA LEU A 15 -12.70 3.15 8.92
C LEU A 15 -13.17 1.75 8.52
N LYS A 16 -14.06 1.13 9.31
CA LYS A 16 -14.69 -0.15 8.95
C LYS A 16 -15.55 -0.02 7.69
N SER A 17 -16.43 0.99 7.62
CA SER A 17 -17.27 1.24 6.44
C SER A 17 -16.40 1.44 5.21
N LEU A 18 -15.38 2.30 5.31
CA LEU A 18 -14.44 2.56 4.23
C LEU A 18 -13.82 1.28 3.67
N PHE A 19 -13.36 0.38 4.54
CA PHE A 19 -12.76 -0.88 4.09
C PHE A 19 -13.79 -1.84 3.51
N ASP A 20 -14.98 -1.96 4.10
CA ASP A 20 -16.07 -2.77 3.54
C ASP A 20 -16.46 -2.30 2.15
N ASP A 21 -16.67 -1.00 1.97
CA ASP A 21 -17.05 -0.36 0.72
C ASP A 21 -15.92 -0.43 -0.33
N SER A 22 -14.67 -0.64 0.12
CA SER A 22 -13.50 -0.88 -0.73
C SER A 22 -13.24 -2.35 -1.02
N GLY A 23 -14.07 -3.28 -0.50
CA GLY A 23 -13.90 -4.72 -0.64
C GLY A 23 -12.71 -5.31 0.14
N ILE A 24 -12.32 -4.67 1.26
CA ILE A 24 -11.24 -5.12 2.14
C ILE A 24 -11.83 -5.65 3.45
N ILE A 25 -11.51 -6.90 3.79
CA ILE A 25 -11.95 -7.53 5.04
C ILE A 25 -11.02 -7.08 6.17
N PHE A 26 -11.42 -6.02 6.86
CA PHE A 26 -10.71 -5.52 8.04
C PHE A 26 -11.68 -5.39 9.23
N PRO A 27 -11.69 -6.36 10.17
CA PRO A 27 -12.64 -6.41 11.27
C PRO A 27 -12.69 -5.17 12.18
N LEU A 28 -13.85 -4.86 12.76
CA LEU A 28 -14.06 -3.66 13.58
C LEU A 28 -13.12 -3.57 14.78
N ASN A 29 -12.83 -4.69 15.45
CA ASN A 29 -11.87 -4.72 16.56
C ASN A 29 -10.46 -4.30 16.12
N ARG A 30 -10.08 -4.59 14.87
CA ARG A 30 -8.82 -4.11 14.29
C ARG A 30 -8.89 -2.64 13.89
N CYS A 31 -10.03 -2.14 13.40
CA CYS A 31 -10.25 -0.70 13.21
C CYS A 31 -10.11 0.07 14.54
N GLN A 32 -10.65 -0.47 15.63
CA GLN A 32 -10.51 0.10 16.98
C GLN A 32 -9.06 0.11 17.43
N LYS A 33 -8.33 -0.99 17.23
CA LYS A 33 -6.89 -1.06 17.51
C LYS A 33 -6.10 -0.05 16.66
N ALA A 34 -6.42 0.10 15.38
CA ALA A 34 -5.83 1.10 14.49
C ALA A 34 -6.07 2.52 15.01
N ALA A 35 -7.31 2.83 15.42
CA ALA A 35 -7.66 4.12 16.00
C ALA A 35 -6.86 4.42 17.27
N ALA A 36 -6.72 3.44 18.17
CA ALA A 36 -5.94 3.59 19.40
C ALA A 36 -4.46 3.87 19.11
N ILE A 37 -3.83 3.06 18.27
CA ILE A 37 -2.42 3.22 17.91
C ILE A 37 -2.18 4.55 17.19
N ALA A 38 -3.05 4.91 16.24
CA ALA A 38 -3.01 6.21 15.57
C ALA A 38 -3.11 7.37 16.56
N GLY A 39 -3.99 7.25 17.56
CA GLY A 39 -4.14 8.20 18.68
C GLY A 39 -2.93 8.29 19.62
N GLY A 40 -1.94 7.41 19.50
CA GLY A 40 -0.78 7.35 20.40
C GLY A 40 -1.05 6.61 21.71
N PHE A 41 -2.03 5.72 21.72
CA PHE A 41 -2.36 4.84 22.83
C PHE A 41 -1.83 3.43 22.58
N ARG A 42 -1.62 2.66 23.65
CA ARG A 42 -1.14 1.28 23.55
C ARG A 42 -2.18 0.35 22.91
N ASP A 43 -3.43 0.49 23.33
CA ASP A 43 -4.57 -0.30 22.88
C ASP A 43 -5.90 0.43 23.15
N TRP A 44 -7.01 -0.22 22.79
CA TRP A 44 -8.35 0.35 22.95
C TRP A 44 -8.77 0.58 24.41
N HIS A 45 -8.29 -0.26 25.35
CA HIS A 45 -8.59 -0.10 26.77
C HIS A 45 -7.83 1.09 27.35
N ASP A 46 -6.57 1.26 26.96
CA ASP A 46 -5.76 2.43 27.28
C ASP A 46 -6.42 3.72 26.79
N LEU A 47 -6.79 3.77 25.50
CA LEU A 47 -7.55 4.89 24.92
C LEU A 47 -8.83 5.18 25.70
N SER A 48 -9.62 4.14 25.98
CA SER A 48 -10.92 4.30 26.64
C SER A 48 -10.76 4.89 28.05
N ARG A 49 -9.75 4.45 28.81
CA ARG A 49 -9.46 4.99 30.14
C ARG A 49 -8.94 6.42 30.07
N SER A 50 -8.01 6.71 29.15
CA SER A 50 -7.42 8.05 29.04
C SER A 50 -8.42 9.12 28.59
N LEU A 51 -9.37 8.76 27.71
CA LEU A 51 -10.35 9.70 27.16
C LEU A 51 -11.69 9.71 27.92
N ALA A 52 -11.82 8.90 28.98
CA ALA A 52 -13.04 8.89 29.81
C ALA A 52 -13.20 10.17 30.66
N GLY A 53 -12.11 10.85 31.00
CA GLY A 53 -12.11 12.00 31.92
C GLY A 53 -11.59 13.31 31.33
N SER A 54 -10.95 13.28 30.17
CA SER A 54 -10.39 14.48 29.55
C SER A 54 -10.15 14.29 28.06
N ASP A 55 -10.45 15.32 27.28
CA ASP A 55 -10.09 15.39 25.87
C ASP A 55 -8.58 15.46 25.70
N ARG A 56 -8.05 14.72 24.72
CA ARG A 56 -6.63 14.77 24.36
C ARG A 56 -6.50 15.07 22.87
N PRO A 57 -6.05 16.27 22.47
CA PRO A 57 -5.76 16.53 21.08
C PRO A 57 -4.61 15.64 20.61
N VAL A 58 -4.74 15.12 19.39
CA VAL A 58 -3.70 14.32 18.74
C VAL A 58 -3.15 15.11 17.57
N ASP A 59 -1.83 15.21 17.49
CA ASP A 59 -1.15 15.82 16.33
C ASP A 59 -1.58 15.11 15.02
N PRO A 60 -2.14 15.85 14.05
CA PRO A 60 -2.60 15.31 12.77
C PRO A 60 -1.55 14.50 12.02
N GLY A 61 -0.32 14.99 11.95
CA GLY A 61 0.78 14.31 11.25
C GLY A 61 1.11 13.01 11.94
N ALA A 62 1.44 13.05 13.23
CA ALA A 62 1.76 11.86 14.01
C ALA A 62 0.63 10.82 14.01
N PHE A 63 -0.63 11.25 13.97
CA PHE A 63 -1.78 10.35 13.82
C PHE A 63 -1.73 9.57 12.51
N ARG A 64 -1.58 10.27 11.38
CA ARG A 64 -1.52 9.65 10.04
C ARG A 64 -0.35 8.67 9.95
N ARG A 65 0.83 9.07 10.42
CA ARG A 65 2.03 8.21 10.45
C ARG A 65 1.82 6.92 11.21
N ARG A 66 1.29 7.01 12.43
CA ARG A 66 1.02 5.82 13.27
C ARG A 66 -0.08 4.93 12.68
N LEU A 67 -1.07 5.53 12.02
CA LEU A 67 -2.11 4.78 11.35
C LEU A 67 -1.54 3.96 10.18
N ILE A 68 -0.79 4.58 9.27
CA ILE A 68 -0.19 3.91 8.11
C ILE A 68 0.84 2.85 8.54
N ALA A 69 1.62 3.13 9.58
CA ALA A 69 2.55 2.15 10.15
C ALA A 69 1.84 0.91 10.72
N PHE A 70 0.58 1.04 11.18
CA PHE A 70 -0.19 -0.08 11.71
C PHE A 70 -0.98 -0.83 10.64
N LEU A 71 -1.55 -0.12 9.66
CA LEU A 71 -2.39 -0.71 8.63
C LEU A 71 -1.57 -1.57 7.66
N PRO A 72 -2.08 -2.73 7.23
CA PRO A 72 -1.48 -3.46 6.12
C PRO A 72 -1.52 -2.64 4.82
N GLN A 73 -0.58 -2.89 3.91
CA GLN A 73 -0.41 -2.08 2.70
C GLN A 73 -1.67 -1.93 1.83
N PRO A 74 -2.50 -2.98 1.60
CA PRO A 74 -3.72 -2.81 0.80
C PRO A 74 -4.72 -1.79 1.38
N CYS A 75 -4.66 -1.54 2.70
CA CYS A 75 -5.51 -0.56 3.37
C CYS A 75 -5.03 0.89 3.19
N TRP A 76 -3.79 1.12 2.72
CA TRP A 76 -3.21 2.47 2.68
C TRP A 76 -3.93 3.39 1.70
N ILE A 77 -4.20 2.92 0.47
CA ILE A 77 -4.87 3.72 -0.56
C ILE A 77 -6.22 4.27 -0.05
N PRO A 78 -7.21 3.43 0.33
CA PRO A 78 -8.50 3.96 0.76
C PRO A 78 -8.37 4.86 2.00
N ALA A 79 -7.51 4.49 2.97
CA ALA A 79 -7.30 5.27 4.18
C ALA A 79 -6.70 6.65 3.90
N LEU A 80 -5.70 6.74 3.03
CA LEU A 80 -5.03 8.01 2.69
C LEU A 80 -5.96 8.93 1.89
N PHE A 81 -6.63 8.42 0.87
CA PHE A 81 -7.63 9.19 0.11
C PHE A 81 -8.74 9.72 1.02
N TRP A 82 -9.30 8.87 1.89
CA TRP A 82 -10.31 9.30 2.86
C TRP A 82 -9.80 10.39 3.80
N LEU A 83 -8.57 10.27 4.28
CA LEU A 83 -7.98 11.26 5.19
C LEU A 83 -7.61 12.56 4.49
N ASP A 84 -7.25 12.53 3.21
CA ASP A 84 -6.89 13.70 2.41
C ASP A 84 -8.13 14.48 1.97
N GLU A 85 -9.17 13.79 1.50
CA GLU A 85 -10.40 14.41 1.00
C GLU A 85 -11.44 14.69 2.09
N GLY A 86 -11.33 13.99 3.24
CA GLY A 86 -12.25 14.14 4.37
C GLY A 86 -13.67 13.61 4.10
N LYS A 87 -13.88 12.87 3.00
CA LYS A 87 -15.18 12.33 2.59
C LYS A 87 -15.07 10.83 2.31
N LEU A 88 -16.09 10.08 2.72
CA LEU A 88 -16.24 8.70 2.28
C LEU A 88 -16.72 8.74 0.82
N GLU A 89 -16.08 7.98 -0.05
CA GLU A 89 -16.56 7.80 -1.42
C GLU A 89 -17.96 7.16 -1.39
N THR A 90 -18.85 7.62 -2.26
CA THR A 90 -20.13 6.98 -2.48
C THR A 90 -19.94 5.69 -3.27
N THR A 91 -20.57 4.60 -2.83
CA THR A 91 -20.62 3.35 -3.59
C THR A 91 -21.43 3.55 -4.89
N GLY A 92 -20.96 2.96 -5.99
CA GLY A 92 -21.69 2.91 -7.25
C GLY A 92 -22.92 1.98 -7.17
N GLY A 93 -23.62 1.84 -8.30
CA GLY A 93 -24.83 0.99 -8.39
C GLY A 93 -24.60 -0.50 -8.13
N ASP A 94 -23.34 -0.96 -8.11
CA ASP A 94 -22.95 -2.33 -7.77
C ASP A 94 -22.52 -2.49 -6.29
N GLY A 95 -22.66 -1.44 -5.47
CA GLY A 95 -22.33 -1.47 -4.05
C GLY A 95 -20.83 -1.36 -3.74
N LEU A 96 -19.97 -1.10 -4.73
CA LEU A 96 -18.54 -0.88 -4.53
C LEU A 96 -18.17 0.59 -4.72
N SER A 97 -17.25 1.06 -3.89
CA SER A 97 -16.62 2.37 -4.10
C SER A 97 -15.51 2.29 -5.17
N HIS A 98 -15.10 3.44 -5.67
CA HIS A 98 -14.00 3.53 -6.63
C HIS A 98 -12.68 3.03 -6.03
N ASN A 99 -12.55 3.11 -4.70
CA ASN A 99 -11.46 2.48 -3.94
C ASN A 99 -11.33 0.96 -4.13
N TYR A 100 -12.39 0.21 -4.48
CA TYR A 100 -12.22 -1.21 -4.84
C TYR A 100 -11.30 -1.38 -6.05
N TYR A 101 -11.51 -0.57 -7.09
CA TYR A 101 -10.71 -0.61 -8.32
C TYR A 101 -9.29 -0.08 -8.09
N ARG A 102 -9.12 0.88 -7.18
CA ARG A 102 -7.79 1.39 -6.80
C ARG A 102 -7.02 0.43 -5.90
N ALA A 103 -7.66 -0.22 -4.93
CA ALA A 103 -6.97 -0.91 -3.85
C ALA A 103 -7.00 -2.44 -3.95
N VAL A 104 -8.03 -3.04 -4.54
CA VAL A 104 -8.23 -4.50 -4.55
C VAL A 104 -7.95 -5.11 -5.91
N VAL A 105 -8.47 -4.53 -7.01
CA VAL A 105 -8.27 -5.06 -8.38
C VAL A 105 -6.80 -5.29 -8.76
N PRO A 106 -5.83 -4.43 -8.39
CA PRO A 106 -4.42 -4.68 -8.68
C PRO A 106 -3.88 -5.96 -8.04
N TYR A 107 -4.36 -6.33 -6.85
CA TYR A 107 -4.00 -7.59 -6.19
C TYR A 107 -4.71 -8.79 -6.82
N VAL A 108 -5.96 -8.61 -7.29
CA VAL A 108 -6.71 -9.64 -8.03
C VAL A 108 -5.96 -10.04 -9.30
N LEU A 109 -5.58 -9.03 -10.10
CA LEU A 109 -4.85 -9.23 -11.35
C LEU A 109 -3.48 -9.85 -11.09
N SER A 110 -2.77 -9.34 -10.09
CA SER A 110 -1.46 -9.86 -9.69
C SER A 110 -1.55 -11.33 -9.25
N SER A 111 -2.53 -11.67 -8.41
CA SER A 111 -2.72 -13.06 -7.97
C SER A 111 -3.04 -13.99 -9.14
N SER A 112 -3.88 -13.55 -10.08
CA SER A 112 -4.20 -14.31 -11.29
C SER A 112 -2.96 -14.61 -12.13
N VAL A 113 -2.08 -13.62 -12.31
CA VAL A 113 -0.82 -13.75 -13.05
C VAL A 113 0.16 -14.67 -12.32
N ILE A 114 0.36 -14.46 -11.02
CA ILE A 114 1.32 -15.22 -10.21
C ILE A 114 0.87 -16.68 -10.04
N HIS A 115 -0.42 -16.96 -9.91
CA HIS A 115 -0.93 -18.34 -9.90
C HIS A 115 -0.56 -19.10 -11.17
N ARG A 116 -0.75 -18.48 -12.34
CA ARG A 116 -0.38 -19.10 -13.63
C ARG A 116 1.11 -19.40 -13.75
N SER A 117 1.96 -18.57 -13.15
CA SER A 117 3.41 -18.73 -13.22
C SER A 117 3.99 -19.60 -12.10
N ARG A 118 3.37 -19.68 -10.91
CA ARG A 118 3.93 -20.37 -9.73
C ARG A 118 3.22 -21.65 -9.34
N SER A 119 1.90 -21.74 -9.52
CA SER A 119 1.14 -22.90 -9.08
C SER A 119 1.31 -24.05 -10.07
N ALA A 120 2.04 -25.09 -9.66
CA ALA A 120 2.30 -26.26 -10.50
C ALA A 120 1.03 -26.90 -11.07
N LEU A 121 -0.09 -26.90 -10.33
CA LEU A 121 -1.36 -27.47 -10.80
C LEU A 121 -2.05 -26.67 -11.92
N LEU A 122 -1.68 -25.40 -12.08
CA LEU A 122 -2.34 -24.45 -12.98
C LEU A 122 -1.52 -24.16 -14.24
N ARG A 123 -0.22 -24.46 -14.25
CA ARG A 123 0.66 -24.23 -15.41
C ARG A 123 0.22 -25.03 -16.65
N PRO A 124 0.40 -24.50 -17.87
CA PRO A 124 0.21 -25.29 -19.08
C PRO A 124 1.06 -26.58 -19.05
N GLY A 125 0.43 -27.72 -19.37
CA GLY A 125 1.10 -29.02 -19.35
C GLY A 125 0.94 -29.84 -18.06
N SER A 126 0.25 -29.33 -17.02
CA SER A 126 0.04 -30.03 -15.73
C SER A 126 -0.98 -31.18 -15.76
N GLY A 127 -1.11 -31.83 -16.93
CA GLY A 127 -1.92 -33.03 -17.12
C GLY A 127 -3.44 -32.80 -17.20
N PRO A 128 -4.21 -33.90 -17.22
CA PRO A 128 -5.67 -33.86 -17.32
C PRO A 128 -6.31 -33.01 -16.21
N GLY A 129 -7.29 -32.18 -16.58
CA GLY A 129 -7.98 -31.28 -15.64
C GLY A 129 -7.30 -29.93 -15.40
N GLN A 130 -6.11 -29.67 -15.98
CA GLN A 130 -5.41 -28.39 -15.82
C GLN A 130 -6.30 -27.19 -16.18
N ARG A 131 -6.96 -27.21 -17.34
CA ARG A 131 -7.85 -26.11 -17.78
C ARG A 131 -9.01 -25.88 -16.82
N LEU A 132 -9.56 -26.95 -16.24
CA LEU A 132 -10.65 -26.84 -15.26
C LEU A 132 -10.14 -26.19 -13.97
N ARG A 133 -8.99 -26.64 -13.46
CA ARG A 133 -8.37 -26.05 -12.25
C ARG A 133 -8.02 -24.59 -12.45
N GLU A 134 -7.39 -24.24 -13.57
CA GLU A 134 -7.10 -22.85 -13.91
C GLU A 134 -8.38 -22.03 -13.98
N SER A 135 -9.39 -22.57 -14.65
CA SER A 135 -10.69 -21.93 -14.77
C SER A 135 -11.34 -21.65 -13.41
N MET A 136 -11.39 -22.64 -12.51
CA MET A 136 -11.91 -22.50 -11.14
C MET A 136 -11.21 -21.37 -10.37
N VAL A 137 -9.88 -21.27 -10.46
CA VAL A 137 -9.13 -20.25 -9.71
C VAL A 137 -9.29 -18.87 -10.34
N VAL A 138 -9.07 -18.76 -11.65
CA VAL A 138 -9.08 -17.48 -12.36
C VAL A 138 -10.49 -16.89 -12.41
N SER A 139 -11.54 -17.71 -12.53
CA SER A 139 -12.91 -17.19 -12.51
C SER A 139 -13.23 -16.54 -11.17
N LEU A 140 -12.84 -17.13 -10.04
CA LEU A 140 -13.12 -16.54 -8.73
C LEU A 140 -12.42 -15.20 -8.54
N LEU A 141 -11.19 -15.07 -9.05
CA LEU A 141 -10.43 -13.82 -9.00
C LEU A 141 -11.03 -12.76 -9.95
N LEU A 142 -11.42 -13.12 -11.17
CA LEU A 142 -11.84 -12.16 -12.20
C LEU A 142 -13.35 -11.91 -12.27
N GLY A 143 -14.13 -12.28 -11.25
CA GLY A 143 -15.54 -11.89 -11.12
C GLY A 143 -16.59 -12.95 -11.44
N GLY A 144 -16.18 -14.22 -11.48
CA GLY A 144 -17.02 -15.40 -11.55
C GLY A 144 -17.39 -15.87 -12.95
N LYS A 145 -17.93 -17.09 -13.03
CA LYS A 145 -18.58 -17.67 -14.22
C LYS A 145 -20.11 -17.83 -14.07
N GLY A 146 -20.64 -17.53 -12.89
CA GLY A 146 -22.06 -17.69 -12.55
C GLY A 146 -22.94 -16.56 -13.07
N SER A 147 -24.25 -16.68 -12.84
CA SER A 147 -25.26 -15.67 -13.23
C SER A 147 -25.27 -14.40 -12.38
N LYS A 148 -24.52 -14.40 -11.26
CA LYS A 148 -24.35 -13.25 -10.37
C LYS A 148 -22.91 -12.73 -10.45
N LYS A 149 -22.76 -11.41 -10.48
CA LYS A 149 -21.46 -10.74 -10.37
C LYS A 149 -20.81 -11.16 -9.06
N LEU A 150 -19.71 -11.91 -9.13
CA LEU A 150 -18.91 -12.26 -7.97
C LEU A 150 -17.92 -11.12 -7.71
N ILE A 151 -17.83 -10.67 -6.46
CA ILE A 151 -16.88 -9.63 -6.07
C ILE A 151 -15.97 -10.24 -5.01
N PRO A 152 -14.72 -10.60 -5.35
CA PRO A 152 -13.78 -11.13 -4.38
C PRO A 152 -13.36 -10.02 -3.40
N GLN A 153 -13.42 -10.32 -2.11
CA GLN A 153 -12.99 -9.43 -1.04
C GLN A 153 -11.58 -9.78 -0.59
N LEU A 154 -10.75 -8.78 -0.31
CA LEU A 154 -9.34 -8.97 0.03
C LEU A 154 -9.12 -9.04 1.54
N GLU A 155 -8.49 -10.10 2.03
CA GLU A 155 -7.88 -10.12 3.36
C GLU A 155 -6.48 -9.46 3.30
N PRO A 156 -6.29 -8.29 3.92
CA PRO A 156 -5.14 -7.44 3.60
C PRO A 156 -3.81 -7.94 4.20
N ASP A 157 -3.83 -8.83 5.18
CA ASP A 157 -2.61 -9.40 5.78
C ASP A 157 -2.11 -10.65 5.08
N THR A 158 -3.02 -11.48 4.59
CA THR A 158 -2.70 -12.75 3.89
C THR A 158 -2.62 -12.55 2.39
N LEU A 159 -3.28 -11.50 1.86
CA LEU A 159 -3.59 -11.30 0.45
C LEU A 159 -4.47 -12.41 -0.15
N ALA A 160 -5.22 -13.12 0.70
CA ALA A 160 -6.23 -14.07 0.26
C ALA A 160 -7.47 -13.35 -0.26
N PHE A 161 -8.13 -13.96 -1.24
CA PHE A 161 -9.41 -13.48 -1.76
C PHE A 161 -10.54 -14.35 -1.25
N VAL A 162 -11.47 -13.72 -0.55
CA VAL A 162 -12.65 -14.34 0.03
C VAL A 162 -13.82 -14.16 -0.92
N VAL A 163 -14.49 -15.27 -1.21
CA VAL A 163 -15.69 -15.32 -2.03
C VAL A 163 -16.73 -16.17 -1.32
N SER A 164 -17.97 -15.70 -1.35
CA SER A 164 -19.10 -16.36 -0.67
C SER A 164 -20.16 -16.75 -1.68
N GLY A 165 -20.64 -17.99 -1.59
CA GLY A 165 -21.66 -18.53 -2.47
C GLY A 165 -21.67 -20.05 -2.45
N ASP A 166 -22.75 -20.65 -2.95
CA ASP A 166 -22.76 -22.09 -3.20
C ASP A 166 -21.90 -22.45 -4.44
N THR A 167 -21.57 -23.73 -4.58
CA THR A 167 -20.73 -24.24 -5.68
C THR A 167 -21.26 -23.83 -7.05
N ALA A 168 -22.59 -23.88 -7.25
CA ALA A 168 -23.21 -23.51 -8.52
C ALA A 168 -23.05 -22.01 -8.84
N SER A 169 -23.19 -21.15 -7.83
CA SER A 169 -23.02 -19.70 -7.95
C SER A 169 -21.57 -19.30 -8.22
N LEU A 170 -20.63 -20.00 -7.58
CA LEU A 170 -19.19 -19.70 -7.69
C LEU A 170 -18.58 -20.20 -9.01
N PHE A 171 -18.94 -21.41 -9.43
CA PHE A 171 -18.25 -22.10 -10.53
C PHE A 171 -19.11 -22.28 -11.79
N GLY A 172 -20.43 -22.05 -11.71
CA GLY A 172 -21.34 -22.17 -12.84
C GLY A 172 -21.22 -23.53 -13.54
N VAL A 173 -21.06 -23.51 -14.86
CA VAL A 173 -20.91 -24.72 -15.69
C VAL A 173 -19.73 -25.61 -15.29
N ASP A 174 -18.70 -25.05 -14.65
CA ASP A 174 -17.55 -25.85 -14.21
C ASP A 174 -17.95 -26.82 -13.09
N ALA A 175 -18.96 -26.48 -12.28
CA ALA A 175 -19.50 -27.32 -11.20
C ALA A 175 -20.09 -28.65 -11.71
N GLU A 176 -20.59 -28.66 -12.94
CA GLU A 176 -21.20 -29.84 -13.57
C GLU A 176 -20.16 -30.76 -14.22
N HIS A 177 -18.89 -30.34 -14.27
CA HIS A 177 -17.85 -31.10 -14.93
C HIS A 177 -17.57 -32.43 -14.17
N PRO A 178 -17.46 -33.60 -14.84
CA PRO A 178 -17.28 -34.90 -14.16
C PRO A 178 -16.03 -35.02 -13.26
N ARG A 179 -15.08 -34.10 -13.43
CA ARG A 179 -13.85 -34.02 -12.63
C ARG A 179 -13.88 -32.93 -11.56
N PHE A 180 -14.96 -32.18 -11.43
CA PHE A 180 -15.05 -31.00 -10.57
C PHE A 180 -14.55 -31.30 -9.14
N GLU A 181 -15.17 -32.27 -8.47
CA GLU A 181 -14.81 -32.67 -7.09
C GLU A 181 -13.34 -33.08 -6.95
N LYS A 182 -12.83 -33.86 -7.91
CA LYS A 182 -11.44 -34.32 -7.90
C LYS A 182 -10.46 -33.15 -8.06
N ASP A 183 -10.72 -32.28 -9.02
CA ASP A 183 -9.83 -31.17 -9.35
C ASP A 183 -9.95 -30.04 -8.30
N PHE A 184 -11.12 -29.85 -7.69
CA PHE A 184 -11.34 -28.98 -6.52
C PHE A 184 -10.57 -29.48 -5.29
N ALA A 185 -10.69 -30.76 -4.95
CA ALA A 185 -9.93 -31.36 -3.84
C ALA A 185 -8.41 -31.25 -4.05
N ALA A 186 -7.94 -31.34 -5.31
CA ALA A 186 -6.53 -31.13 -5.62
C ALA A 186 -6.08 -29.68 -5.38
N LEU A 187 -6.93 -28.68 -5.65
CA LEU A 187 -6.64 -27.27 -5.37
C LEU A 187 -6.60 -27.00 -3.85
N VAL A 188 -7.49 -27.62 -3.07
CA VAL A 188 -7.47 -27.55 -1.60
C VAL A 188 -6.20 -28.21 -1.06
N ALA A 189 -5.88 -29.42 -1.51
CA ALA A 189 -4.67 -30.14 -1.07
C ALA A 189 -3.36 -29.40 -1.42
N ALA A 190 -3.37 -28.60 -2.49
CA ALA A 190 -2.23 -27.77 -2.88
C ALA A 190 -2.18 -26.41 -2.15
N GLY A 191 -3.12 -26.12 -1.25
CA GLY A 191 -3.19 -24.85 -0.54
C GLY A 191 -3.48 -23.66 -1.45
N ILE A 192 -4.15 -23.89 -2.59
CA ILE A 192 -4.65 -22.80 -3.46
C ILE A 192 -6.03 -22.36 -2.99
N PHE A 193 -6.85 -23.32 -2.57
CA PHE A 193 -8.15 -23.07 -1.95
C PHE A 193 -8.14 -23.44 -0.48
N GLU A 194 -8.88 -22.67 0.30
CA GLU A 194 -9.25 -23.00 1.67
C GLU A 194 -10.76 -22.79 1.80
N CYS A 195 -11.45 -23.79 2.36
CA CYS A 195 -12.90 -23.77 2.50
C CYS A 195 -13.26 -23.99 3.97
N GLU A 196 -13.97 -23.02 4.56
CA GLU A 196 -14.36 -23.03 5.97
C GLU A 196 -15.74 -22.38 6.10
N ASP A 197 -16.69 -23.03 6.77
CA ASP A 197 -18.02 -22.48 7.08
C ASP A 197 -18.78 -21.84 5.89
N GLY A 198 -18.66 -22.44 4.68
CA GLY A 198 -19.32 -21.94 3.47
C GLY A 198 -18.63 -20.71 2.85
N ILE A 199 -17.45 -20.37 3.32
CA ILE A 199 -16.56 -19.34 2.78
C ILE A 199 -15.44 -20.04 2.02
N LEU A 200 -15.21 -19.59 0.79
CA LEU A 200 -14.07 -20.05 -0.01
C LEU A 200 -13.02 -18.94 -0.08
N ARG A 201 -11.79 -19.29 0.23
CA ARG A 201 -10.62 -18.42 0.09
C ARG A 201 -9.73 -18.92 -1.05
N VAL A 202 -9.29 -18.00 -1.89
CA VAL A 202 -8.20 -18.21 -2.85
C VAL A 202 -6.93 -17.66 -2.22
N LEU A 203 -6.03 -18.55 -1.82
CA LEU A 203 -4.76 -18.20 -1.18
C LEU A 203 -3.73 -17.83 -2.25
N PRO A 204 -2.92 -16.77 -2.05
CA PRO A 204 -1.92 -16.37 -3.05
C PRO A 204 -0.84 -17.44 -3.19
N ALA A 205 -0.42 -17.72 -4.43
CA ALA A 205 0.67 -18.67 -4.69
C ALA A 205 2.00 -18.25 -4.05
N ASP A 206 2.25 -16.95 -3.99
CA ASP A 206 3.39 -16.34 -3.28
C ASP A 206 2.96 -14.92 -2.89
N LYS A 207 2.79 -14.68 -1.58
CA LYS A 207 2.29 -13.41 -1.06
C LYS A 207 3.23 -12.24 -1.40
N ASP A 208 4.54 -12.43 -1.24
CA ASP A 208 5.51 -11.36 -1.43
C ASP A 208 5.65 -11.01 -2.91
N GLU A 209 5.60 -12.01 -3.79
CA GLU A 209 5.60 -11.79 -5.23
C GLU A 209 4.31 -11.11 -5.72
N VAL A 210 3.14 -11.47 -5.16
CA VAL A 210 1.87 -10.79 -5.45
C VAL A 210 1.94 -9.33 -5.01
N ALA A 211 2.41 -9.05 -3.79
CA ALA A 211 2.57 -7.68 -3.31
C ALA A 211 3.52 -6.86 -4.18
N ALA A 212 4.66 -7.45 -4.56
CA ALA A 212 5.63 -6.80 -5.44
C ALA A 212 5.08 -6.56 -6.85
N HIS A 213 4.29 -7.50 -7.38
CA HIS A 213 3.64 -7.36 -8.69
C HIS A 213 2.57 -6.26 -8.66
N ALA A 214 1.75 -6.19 -7.62
CA ALA A 214 0.76 -5.12 -7.44
C ALA A 214 1.45 -3.75 -7.31
N ALA A 215 2.53 -3.66 -6.52
CA ALA A 215 3.33 -2.45 -6.36
C ALA A 215 3.89 -1.92 -7.70
N ARG A 216 4.38 -2.83 -8.57
CA ARG A 216 4.78 -2.47 -9.93
C ARG A 216 3.61 -1.97 -10.76
N GLY A 217 2.48 -2.68 -10.73
CA GLY A 217 1.27 -2.30 -11.47
C GLY A 217 0.76 -0.89 -11.14
N PHE A 218 0.84 -0.45 -9.88
CA PHE A 218 0.53 0.93 -9.51
C PHE A 218 1.43 1.94 -10.22
N THR A 219 2.73 1.66 -10.27
CA THR A 219 3.69 2.56 -10.90
C THR A 219 3.58 2.53 -12.42
N ASP A 220 3.41 1.34 -13.02
CA ASP A 220 3.24 1.19 -14.47
C ASP A 220 2.01 1.96 -14.96
N ARG A 221 0.91 1.94 -14.17
CA ARG A 221 -0.28 2.74 -14.44
C ARG A 221 0.02 4.24 -14.38
N ALA A 222 0.72 4.71 -13.35
CA ALA A 222 1.12 6.11 -13.24
C ALA A 222 2.02 6.56 -14.42
N GLN A 223 2.97 5.72 -14.82
CA GLN A 223 3.84 5.97 -15.97
C GLN A 223 3.06 6.04 -17.28
N TYR A 224 2.10 5.14 -17.49
CA TYR A 224 1.24 5.16 -18.67
C TYR A 224 0.46 6.49 -18.78
N PHE A 225 -0.22 6.89 -17.71
CA PHE A 225 -1.04 8.11 -17.72
C PHE A 225 -0.21 9.39 -17.68
N ALA A 226 1.02 9.37 -17.17
CA ALA A 226 1.91 10.52 -17.25
C ALA A 226 2.22 10.95 -18.70
N GLY A 227 2.15 10.02 -19.67
CA GLY A 227 2.27 10.35 -21.10
C GLY A 227 1.00 10.97 -21.70
N VAL A 228 -0.15 10.82 -21.04
CA VAL A 228 -1.45 11.36 -21.47
C VAL A 228 -1.70 12.74 -20.84
N GLY A 229 -1.35 12.90 -19.56
CA GLY A 229 -1.64 14.10 -18.76
C GLY A 229 -3.08 14.11 -18.22
N GLY A 230 -3.50 15.25 -17.67
CA GLY A 230 -4.87 15.46 -17.17
C GLY A 230 -5.16 14.79 -15.82
N ASP A 231 -6.45 14.70 -15.50
CA ASP A 231 -6.96 14.18 -14.23
C ASP A 231 -6.58 12.71 -14.02
N GLU A 232 -6.52 11.91 -15.09
CA GLU A 232 -6.12 10.51 -15.03
C GLU A 232 -4.64 10.35 -14.63
N ALA A 233 -3.77 11.28 -15.06
CA ALA A 233 -2.36 11.29 -14.66
C ALA A 233 -2.21 11.64 -13.18
N ILE A 234 -2.97 12.64 -12.71
CA ILE A 234 -3.02 13.05 -11.30
C ILE A 234 -3.51 11.87 -10.45
N GLU A 235 -4.63 11.25 -10.83
CA GLU A 235 -5.20 10.14 -10.09
C GLU A 235 -4.24 8.94 -10.04
N ALA A 236 -3.67 8.53 -11.18
CA ALA A 236 -2.78 7.38 -11.24
C ALA A 236 -1.52 7.61 -10.40
N LEU A 237 -0.96 8.83 -10.42
CA LEU A 237 0.17 9.21 -9.59
C LEU A 237 -0.20 9.24 -8.10
N ALA A 238 -1.35 9.81 -7.75
CA ALA A 238 -1.84 9.84 -6.37
C ALA A 238 -2.06 8.43 -5.80
N VAL A 239 -2.59 7.50 -6.60
CA VAL A 239 -2.72 6.08 -6.22
C VAL A 239 -1.35 5.43 -6.02
N ALA A 240 -0.39 5.64 -6.92
CA ALA A 240 0.96 5.09 -6.77
C ALA A 240 1.70 5.64 -5.54
N LEU A 241 1.58 6.93 -5.26
CA LEU A 241 2.12 7.59 -4.07
C LEU A 241 1.44 7.07 -2.79
N SER A 242 0.12 6.91 -2.79
CA SER A 242 -0.62 6.34 -1.66
C SER A 242 -0.22 4.89 -1.40
N ALA A 243 -0.06 4.08 -2.45
CA ALA A 243 0.44 2.71 -2.35
C ALA A 243 1.88 2.62 -1.80
N ALA A 244 2.66 3.70 -1.95
CA ALA A 244 3.98 3.88 -1.36
C ALA A 244 3.94 4.35 0.11
N GLY A 245 2.77 4.79 0.61
CA GLY A 245 2.56 5.31 1.96
C GLY A 245 2.75 6.83 2.07
N VAL A 246 2.68 7.57 0.96
CA VAL A 246 2.81 9.03 0.94
C VAL A 246 1.50 9.70 1.33
N GLU A 247 1.55 10.58 2.33
CA GLU A 247 0.41 11.41 2.74
C GLU A 247 0.17 12.57 1.77
N GLN A 248 -1.08 13.05 1.65
CA GLN A 248 -1.43 14.16 0.74
C GLN A 248 -1.07 13.85 -0.72
N ALA A 249 -1.23 12.58 -1.10
CA ALA A 249 -0.76 12.06 -2.38
C ALA A 249 -1.41 12.78 -3.58
N THR A 250 -2.70 13.15 -3.45
CA THR A 250 -3.42 13.91 -4.48
C THR A 250 -2.80 15.29 -4.71
N HIS A 251 -2.56 16.06 -3.64
CA HIS A 251 -1.95 17.40 -3.76
C HIS A 251 -0.53 17.34 -4.32
N VAL A 252 0.25 16.32 -3.93
CA VAL A 252 1.58 16.11 -4.51
C VAL A 252 1.48 15.77 -6.00
N ALA A 253 0.54 14.90 -6.38
CA ALA A 253 0.34 14.52 -7.77
C ALA A 253 -0.11 15.73 -8.62
N GLU A 254 -1.03 16.54 -8.12
CA GLU A 254 -1.47 17.79 -8.75
C GLU A 254 -0.30 18.74 -8.99
N ALA A 255 0.57 18.95 -7.99
CA ALA A 255 1.73 19.81 -8.13
C ALA A 255 2.73 19.28 -9.17
N ILE A 256 3.01 17.97 -9.16
CA ILE A 256 3.95 17.34 -10.12
C ILE A 256 3.40 17.39 -11.55
N VAL A 257 2.10 17.13 -11.76
CA VAL A 257 1.49 17.12 -13.10
C VAL A 257 1.21 18.54 -13.59
N GLY A 258 0.73 19.43 -12.73
CA GLY A 258 0.34 20.80 -13.08
C GLY A 258 1.51 21.69 -13.49
N GLU A 259 2.68 21.56 -12.85
CA GLU A 259 3.83 22.37 -13.25
C GLU A 259 4.50 21.87 -14.56
N VAL A 260 4.16 20.66 -15.05
CA VAL A 260 4.62 20.13 -16.36
C VAL A 260 3.90 20.81 -17.54
N SER A 261 2.72 21.39 -17.33
CA SER A 261 1.93 21.98 -18.43
C SER A 261 2.33 23.39 -18.86
N GLU A 262 3.02 24.17 -18.01
CA GLU A 262 3.28 25.59 -18.30
C GLU A 262 4.72 25.93 -18.72
N THR A 263 5.70 25.10 -18.37
CA THR A 263 7.09 25.30 -18.81
C THR A 263 7.68 23.95 -19.19
N HIS A 264 8.41 23.88 -20.30
CA HIS A 264 9.13 22.66 -20.74
C HIS A 264 10.30 22.25 -19.79
N VAL A 265 10.27 22.71 -18.52
CA VAL A 265 11.21 22.39 -17.45
C VAL A 265 10.46 21.51 -16.44
N ILE A 266 10.74 20.21 -16.45
CA ILE A 266 10.13 19.27 -15.50
C ILE A 266 10.56 19.69 -14.08
N PRO A 267 9.62 20.08 -13.22
CA PRO A 267 9.96 20.73 -11.98
C PRO A 267 10.19 19.67 -10.92
N SER A 268 11.42 19.62 -10.45
CA SER A 268 11.81 18.79 -9.31
C SER A 268 11.35 19.41 -7.98
N ALA A 269 10.85 20.64 -7.96
CA ALA A 269 10.57 21.37 -6.72
C ALA A 269 9.51 20.66 -5.83
N PRO A 270 8.32 20.25 -6.33
CA PRO A 270 7.31 19.60 -5.49
C PRO A 270 7.79 18.28 -4.91
N ILE A 271 8.49 17.46 -5.71
CA ILE A 271 9.04 16.19 -5.23
C ILE A 271 10.19 16.44 -4.23
N LEU A 272 11.03 17.46 -4.45
CA LEU A 272 12.09 17.82 -3.51
C LEU A 272 11.52 18.28 -2.17
N GLU A 273 10.43 19.04 -2.18
CA GLU A 273 9.72 19.45 -0.96
C GLU A 273 9.09 18.25 -0.25
N LEU A 274 8.44 17.35 -1.00
CA LEU A 274 7.92 16.10 -0.43
C LEU A 274 9.04 15.29 0.23
N LEU A 275 10.16 15.04 -0.47
CA LEU A 275 11.27 14.27 0.09
C LEU A 275 11.89 14.96 1.32
N SER A 276 11.90 16.30 1.36
CA SER A 276 12.32 17.05 2.54
C SER A 276 11.41 16.75 3.74
N LYS A 277 10.09 16.88 3.55
CA LYS A 277 9.10 16.64 4.61
C LYS A 277 9.14 15.20 5.12
N LEU A 278 9.21 14.23 4.21
CA LEU A 278 9.33 12.81 4.58
C LEU A 278 10.61 12.52 5.37
N ALA A 279 11.74 13.14 5.01
CA ALA A 279 13.00 13.00 5.74
C ALA A 279 12.92 13.65 7.14
N GLU A 280 12.36 14.85 7.24
CA GLU A 280 12.15 15.57 8.51
C GLU A 280 11.21 14.80 9.45
N ASP A 281 10.20 14.13 8.90
CA ASP A 281 9.27 13.26 9.65
C ASP A 281 9.85 11.87 9.97
N GLY A 282 11.06 11.55 9.51
CA GLY A 282 11.71 10.26 9.74
C GLY A 282 11.16 9.09 8.90
N GLN A 283 10.41 9.37 7.84
CA GLN A 283 9.79 8.38 6.97
C GLN A 283 10.73 7.90 5.85
N LEU A 284 11.88 7.33 6.22
CA LEU A 284 12.93 6.93 5.26
C LEU A 284 12.46 5.95 4.18
N VAL A 285 11.57 5.01 4.52
CA VAL A 285 11.00 4.07 3.54
C VAL A 285 10.14 4.80 2.52
N ALA A 286 9.35 5.78 2.96
CA ALA A 286 8.51 6.60 2.08
C ALA A 286 9.37 7.50 1.17
N VAL A 287 10.48 8.06 1.68
CA VAL A 287 11.47 8.80 0.86
C VAL A 287 11.93 7.96 -0.32
N ALA A 288 12.41 6.74 -0.06
CA ALA A 288 12.91 5.86 -1.11
C ALA A 288 11.81 5.46 -2.11
N ARG A 289 10.60 5.14 -1.63
CA ARG A 289 9.48 4.77 -2.50
C ARG A 289 9.00 5.94 -3.36
N ALA A 290 8.86 7.13 -2.78
CA ALA A 290 8.44 8.34 -3.51
C ALA A 290 9.46 8.70 -4.59
N TRP A 291 10.76 8.65 -4.28
CA TRP A 291 11.80 8.83 -5.29
C TRP A 291 11.72 7.78 -6.40
N ARG A 292 11.49 6.50 -6.08
CA ARG A 292 11.35 5.44 -7.09
C ARG A 292 10.17 5.69 -8.03
N VAL A 293 9.00 6.05 -7.48
CA VAL A 293 7.82 6.40 -8.28
C VAL A 293 8.15 7.57 -9.21
N PHE A 294 8.72 8.65 -8.67
CA PHE A 294 9.13 9.81 -9.46
C PHE A 294 10.14 9.47 -10.54
N ALA A 295 11.16 8.67 -10.24
CA ALA A 295 12.24 8.33 -11.16
C ALA A 295 11.75 7.49 -12.35
N MET A 296 10.75 6.63 -12.14
CA MET A 296 10.13 5.84 -13.21
C MET A 296 9.28 6.71 -14.15
N ILE A 297 8.61 7.73 -13.61
CA ILE A 297 7.72 8.62 -14.37
C ILE A 297 8.50 9.73 -15.08
N HIS A 298 9.52 10.30 -14.40
CA HIS A 298 10.31 11.43 -14.88
C HIS A 298 11.82 11.09 -14.93
N PRO A 299 12.25 10.12 -15.76
CA PRO A 299 13.62 9.61 -15.77
C PRO A 299 14.67 10.70 -16.09
N LYS A 300 14.31 11.72 -16.88
CA LYS A 300 15.20 12.84 -17.23
C LYS A 300 15.56 13.72 -16.02
N SER A 301 14.65 13.86 -15.05
CA SER A 301 14.84 14.69 -13.84
C SER A 301 15.23 13.87 -12.61
N ALA A 302 15.17 12.53 -12.71
CA ALA A 302 15.46 11.61 -11.61
C ALA A 302 16.85 11.82 -11.01
N LYS A 303 17.86 12.11 -11.84
CA LYS A 303 19.25 12.31 -11.39
C LYS A 303 19.38 13.51 -10.45
N LEU A 304 18.76 14.64 -10.79
CA LEU A 304 18.78 15.85 -9.96
C LEU A 304 18.18 15.58 -8.58
N VAL A 305 17.04 14.88 -8.53
CA VAL A 305 16.38 14.53 -7.27
C VAL A 305 17.22 13.53 -6.48
N HIS A 306 17.78 12.51 -7.15
CA HIS A 306 18.67 11.50 -6.56
C HIS A 306 19.90 12.13 -5.89
N ASP A 307 20.56 13.07 -6.57
CA ASP A 307 21.74 13.79 -6.07
C ASP A 307 21.42 14.70 -4.86
N SER A 308 20.15 15.11 -4.69
CA SER A 308 19.72 15.95 -3.56
C SER A 308 19.48 15.16 -2.26
N VAL A 309 19.24 13.85 -2.35
CA VAL A 309 18.80 13.04 -1.20
C VAL A 309 19.80 13.07 -0.04
N PRO A 310 21.12 12.89 -0.24
CA PRO A 310 22.08 12.93 0.87
C PRO A 310 22.00 14.22 1.69
N ALA A 311 21.86 15.38 1.03
CA ALA A 311 21.73 16.67 1.70
C ALA A 311 20.45 16.76 2.54
N LYS A 312 19.34 16.20 2.05
CA LYS A 312 18.06 16.14 2.80
C LYS A 312 18.16 15.22 4.01
N ILE A 313 18.79 14.05 3.87
CA ILE A 313 19.02 13.13 5.00
C ILE A 313 19.88 13.79 6.07
N LEU A 314 20.95 14.48 5.67
CA LEU A 314 21.81 15.17 6.63
C LEU A 314 21.10 16.30 7.37
N SER A 315 20.49 17.23 6.62
CA SER A 315 19.90 18.45 7.18
C SER A 315 18.57 18.23 7.89
N LEU A 316 17.76 17.26 7.46
CA LEU A 316 16.39 17.09 7.93
C LEU A 316 16.23 15.84 8.78
N TYR A 317 16.81 14.70 8.37
CA TYR A 317 16.72 13.48 9.18
C TYR A 317 17.72 13.48 10.33
N LEU A 318 19.03 13.57 10.05
CA LEU A 318 20.05 13.48 11.10
C LEU A 318 19.99 14.68 12.05
N ALA A 319 20.01 15.90 11.51
CA ALA A 319 20.03 17.10 12.35
C ALA A 319 18.68 17.39 13.02
N ARG A 320 17.57 17.48 12.26
CA ARG A 320 16.27 17.88 12.83
C ARG A 320 15.49 16.74 13.46
N ASN A 321 15.36 15.60 12.78
CA ASN A 321 14.56 14.47 13.29
C ASN A 321 15.28 13.72 14.43
N ARG A 322 16.55 13.38 14.25
CA ARG A 322 17.36 12.62 15.23
C ARG A 322 18.06 13.51 16.25
N GLY A 323 18.09 14.84 16.04
CA GLY A 323 18.74 15.77 16.95
C GLY A 323 20.26 15.57 17.05
N ILE A 324 20.88 15.02 15.99
CA ILE A 324 22.31 14.75 15.98
C ILE A 324 23.05 16.07 15.74
N ASP A 325 24.03 16.32 16.60
CA ASP A 325 24.85 17.52 16.54
C ASP A 325 25.65 17.63 15.23
N VAL A 326 25.77 18.86 14.72
CA VAL A 326 26.40 19.14 13.43
C VAL A 326 27.89 18.83 13.48
N ASP A 327 28.59 19.12 14.58
CA ASP A 327 30.03 18.89 14.69
C ASP A 327 30.34 17.39 14.71
N ARG A 328 29.51 16.59 15.38
CA ARG A 328 29.60 15.12 15.33
C ARG A 328 29.39 14.58 13.91
N THR A 329 28.39 15.12 13.21
CA THR A 329 28.10 14.72 11.83
C THR A 329 29.28 15.03 10.91
N VAL A 330 29.86 16.23 11.02
CA VAL A 330 31.05 16.65 10.26
C VAL A 330 32.27 15.79 10.59
N GLY A 331 32.52 15.52 11.88
CA GLY A 331 33.61 14.67 12.33
C GLY A 331 33.52 13.26 11.74
N TRP A 332 32.34 12.63 11.80
CA TRP A 332 32.11 11.32 11.21
C TRP A 332 32.29 11.33 9.68
N MET A 333 31.70 12.30 8.99
CA MET A 333 31.80 12.41 7.53
C MET A 333 33.25 12.58 7.04
N SER A 334 34.11 13.24 7.82
CA SER A 334 35.53 13.38 7.48
C SER A 334 36.26 12.03 7.38
N THR A 335 35.75 11.00 8.08
CA THR A 335 36.31 9.63 8.08
C THR A 335 35.60 8.67 7.11
N LYS A 336 34.50 9.12 6.48
CA LYS A 336 33.61 8.29 5.64
C LYS A 336 33.22 9.03 4.36
N SER A 337 34.20 9.34 3.50
CA SER A 337 34.01 10.11 2.26
C SER A 337 32.95 9.55 1.29
N GLU A 338 32.66 8.24 1.32
CA GLU A 338 31.72 7.57 0.41
C GLU A 338 30.27 7.54 0.92
N TRP A 339 29.96 8.14 2.07
CA TRP A 339 28.64 8.03 2.69
C TRP A 339 27.48 8.46 1.77
N ALA A 340 27.68 9.54 1.01
CA ALA A 340 26.65 10.08 0.13
C ALA A 340 26.33 9.11 -1.02
N GLU A 341 27.35 8.44 -1.58
CA GLU A 341 27.15 7.41 -2.60
C GLU A 341 26.49 6.17 -2.02
N ALA A 342 26.81 5.78 -0.78
CA ALA A 342 26.15 4.65 -0.10
C ALA A 342 24.64 4.92 0.12
N VAL A 343 24.29 6.13 0.56
CA VAL A 343 22.87 6.57 0.71
C VAL A 343 22.17 6.55 -0.65
N LYS A 344 22.81 7.11 -1.68
CA LYS A 344 22.27 7.14 -3.06
C LYS A 344 22.09 5.76 -3.67
N ALA A 345 23.03 4.85 -3.47
CA ALA A 345 22.95 3.48 -3.97
C ALA A 345 21.82 2.68 -3.29
N ALA A 346 21.52 2.99 -2.03
CA ALA A 346 20.49 2.30 -1.28
C ALA A 346 19.06 2.72 -1.68
N LEU A 347 18.84 3.88 -2.32
CA LEU A 347 17.51 4.41 -2.68
C LEU A 347 16.63 3.46 -3.50
N ASN A 348 17.24 2.58 -4.30
CA ASN A 348 16.50 1.59 -5.09
C ASN A 348 15.83 0.51 -4.25
N ASP A 349 16.26 0.31 -3.01
CA ASP A 349 15.71 -0.66 -2.06
C ASP A 349 15.28 0.09 -0.79
N PRO A 350 13.97 0.35 -0.60
CA PRO A 350 13.49 1.12 0.55
C PRO A 350 13.88 0.55 1.92
N ALA A 351 13.97 -0.78 2.05
CA ALA A 351 14.37 -1.42 3.30
C ALA A 351 15.87 -1.23 3.54
N ARG A 352 16.69 -1.44 2.51
CA ARG A 352 18.13 -1.16 2.56
C ARG A 352 18.41 0.32 2.80
N PHE A 353 17.69 1.23 2.16
CA PHE A 353 17.82 2.67 2.36
C PHE A 353 17.61 3.07 3.81
N LYS A 354 16.50 2.63 4.41
CA LYS A 354 16.23 2.86 5.84
C LYS A 354 17.37 2.32 6.70
N LYS A 355 17.76 1.07 6.47
CA LYS A 355 18.84 0.42 7.23
C LYS A 355 20.15 1.20 7.13
N THR A 356 20.60 1.56 5.93
CA THR A 356 21.83 2.33 5.70
C THR A 356 21.81 3.67 6.43
N VAL A 357 20.69 4.39 6.38
CA VAL A 357 20.58 5.71 7.01
C VAL A 357 20.49 5.61 8.53
N ASP A 358 19.82 4.59 9.07
CA ASP A 358 19.78 4.35 10.52
C ASP A 358 21.13 3.93 11.07
N GLU A 359 21.84 3.01 10.39
CA GLU A 359 23.20 2.59 10.77
C GLU A 359 24.18 3.77 10.73
N MET A 360 24.02 4.69 9.76
CA MET A 360 24.75 5.94 9.72
C MET A 360 24.44 6.82 10.93
N ALA A 361 23.15 7.01 11.26
CA ALA A 361 22.74 7.83 12.41
C ALA A 361 23.30 7.27 13.73
N ASP A 362 23.24 5.95 13.92
CA ASP A 362 23.73 5.28 15.12
C ASP A 362 25.27 5.36 15.21
N ALA A 363 25.98 5.20 14.09
CA ALA A 363 27.44 5.35 14.04
C ALA A 363 27.89 6.78 14.43
N ILE A 364 27.17 7.81 13.96
CA ILE A 364 27.46 9.21 14.33
C ILE A 364 27.18 9.43 15.82
N ALA A 365 26.10 8.87 16.35
CA ALA A 365 25.73 9.03 17.76
C ALA A 365 26.76 8.42 18.74
N VAL A 366 27.44 7.33 18.33
CA VAL A 366 28.48 6.65 19.11
C VAL A 366 29.86 7.29 18.96
N THR A 367 30.07 8.11 17.92
CA THR A 367 31.32 8.86 17.72
C THR A 367 31.34 10.04 18.69
N GLY A 368 31.87 9.80 19.90
CA GLY A 368 32.05 10.76 20.99
C GLY A 368 33.50 10.83 21.43
#